data_AF-A0A6A3H2K2-F1
#
_entry.id   AF-A0A6A3H2K2-F1
#
_cell.length_a   1.000
_cell.length_b   1.000
_cell.length_c   1.000
_cell.angle_alpha   90.00
_cell.angle_beta   90.00
_cell.angle_gamma   90.00
#
_symmetry.space_group_name_H-M   'P 1'
#
loop_
_entity.id
_entity.type
_entity.pdbx_description
1 polymer ?
#
loop_
_entity_poly.entity_id
_entity_poly.type
_entity_poly.pdbx_seq_one_letter_code
_entity_poly.pdbx_strand_id
1 'polypeptide(L)' 'MALLANALEGIIADVLPKKFGIVCDGCSFRSEHYVAVFATFLHDDKMEKILLAMAPLVDDDIVDHSAPAHVAFL' A
#
# COMPACT_ATOMS: atom_id res chain seq x y z
N MET A 1 11.06 -8.99 -9.90
CA MET A 1 10.35 -8.07 -8.98
C MET A 1 10.79 -8.25 -7.53
N ALA A 2 11.12 -9.46 -7.07
CA ALA A 2 11.58 -9.71 -5.69
C ALA A 2 12.76 -8.83 -5.23
N LEU A 3 13.76 -8.58 -6.08
CA LEU A 3 14.92 -7.74 -5.71
C LEU A 3 14.54 -6.29 -5.40
N LEU A 4 13.54 -5.73 -6.11
CA LEU A 4 13.08 -4.37 -5.88
C LEU A 4 12.24 -4.30 -4.59
N ALA A 5 11.33 -5.26 -4.39
CA ALA A 5 10.51 -5.33 -3.18
C ALA A 5 11.39 -5.42 -1.92
N ASN A 6 12.38 -6.31 -1.90
CA ASN A 6 13.27 -6.48 -0.75
C ASN A 6 14.09 -5.22 -0.44
N ALA A 7 14.54 -4.49 -1.48
CA ALA A 7 15.26 -3.24 -1.29
C ALA A 7 14.35 -2.15 -0.70
N LEU A 8 13.10 -2.09 -1.15
CA LEU A 8 12.09 -1.15 -0.67
C LEU A 8 11.71 -1.44 0.79
N GLU A 9 11.50 -2.72 1.12
CA GLU A 9 11.24 -3.18 2.49
C GLU A 9 12.39 -2.81 3.43
N GLY A 10 13.65 -2.93 2.99
CA GLY A 10 14.82 -2.50 3.77
C GLY A 10 14.78 -0.99 4.09
N ILE A 11 14.51 -0.16 3.08
CA ILE A 11 14.41 1.30 3.26
C ILE A 11 13.26 1.65 4.21
N ILE A 12 12.11 0.98 4.07
CA ILE A 12 10.95 1.20 4.94
C ILE A 12 11.27 0.77 6.38
N ALA A 13 11.98 -0.35 6.57
CA ALA A 13 12.37 -0.84 7.89
C ALA A 13 13.36 0.11 8.60
N ASP A 14 14.25 0.78 7.87
CA ASP A 14 15.19 1.76 8.43
C ASP A 14 14.48 3.03 8.95
N VAL A 15 13.31 3.37 8.39
CA VAL A 15 12.55 4.57 8.74
C VAL A 15 11.44 4.29 9.77
N LEU A 16 10.89 3.09 9.80
CA LEU A 16 9.78 2.74 10.70
C LEU A 16 10.23 2.66 12.17
N PRO A 17 9.55 3.37 13.09
CA PRO A 17 9.81 3.21 14.51
C PRO A 17 9.28 1.87 15.03
N LYS A 18 9.71 1.47 16.24
CA LYS A 18 9.21 0.24 16.91
C LYS A 18 7.69 0.25 17.16
N LYS A 19 7.07 1.42 17.20
CA LYS A 19 5.63 1.61 17.40
C LYS A 19 5.13 2.68 16.43
N PHE A 20 4.14 2.33 15.63
CA PHE A 20 3.45 3.22 14.70
C PHE A 20 1.97 2.84 14.68
N GLY A 21 1.13 3.80 14.29
CA GLY A 21 -0.27 3.55 14.01
C GLY A 21 -0.45 2.96 12.60
N ILE A 22 -1.51 2.19 12.43
CA ILE A 22 -1.97 1.76 11.10
C ILE A 22 -3.19 2.60 10.74
N VAL A 23 -3.18 3.19 9.54
CA VAL A 23 -4.32 3.90 8.97
C VAL A 23 -4.72 3.23 7.66
N CYS A 24 -5.98 2.83 7.57
CA CYS A 24 -6.59 2.39 6.32
C CYS A 24 -7.28 3.58 5.66
N ASP A 25 -7.04 3.75 4.36
CA ASP A 25 -7.69 4.78 3.54
C ASP A 25 -8.26 4.14 2.27
N GLY A 26 -9.37 4.70 1.78
CA GLY A 26 -10.02 4.24 0.57
C GLY A 26 -9.71 5.19 -0.59
N CYS A 27 -9.36 4.66 -1.75
CA CYS A 27 -9.35 5.46 -2.97
C CYS A 27 -10.07 4.75 -4.11
N SER A 28 -10.58 5.53 -5.05
CA SER A 28 -11.22 5.01 -6.25
C SER A 28 -10.45 5.52 -7.46
N PHE A 29 -10.10 4.62 -8.37
CA PHE A 29 -9.54 4.99 -9.66
C PHE A 29 -10.38 4.35 -10.77
N ARG A 30 -11.00 5.19 -11.61
CA ARG A 30 -12.04 4.76 -12.56
C ARG A 30 -13.16 4.01 -11.82
N SER A 31 -13.39 2.75 -12.18
CA SER A 31 -14.43 1.88 -11.61
C SER A 31 -13.93 0.96 -10.51
N GLU A 32 -12.64 1.01 -10.16
CA GLU A 32 -12.06 0.11 -9.17
C GLU A 32 -11.82 0.87 -7.85
N HIS A 33 -12.28 0.27 -6.76
CA HIS A 33 -12.06 0.75 -5.40
C HIS A 33 -10.83 0.07 -4.83
N TYR A 34 -10.06 0.78 -4.01
CA TYR A 34 -8.85 0.28 -3.39
C TYR A 34 -8.84 0.61 -1.90
N VAL A 35 -8.18 -0.25 -1.14
CA VAL A 35 -7.79 0.02 0.24
C VAL A 35 -6.28 0.15 0.29
N ALA A 36 -5.83 1.28 0.81
CA ALA A 36 -4.44 1.55 1.13
C ALA A 36 -4.21 1.42 2.64
N VAL A 37 -3.12 0.75 3.01
CA VAL A 37 -2.66 0.59 4.39
C VAL A 37 -1.41 1.43 4.57
N PHE A 38 -1.46 2.36 5.52
CA PHE A 38 -0.36 3.25 5.85
C PHE A 38 0.17 2.98 7.26
N ALA A 39 1.49 3.05 7.42
CA ALA A 39 2.10 3.30 8.72
C ALA A 39 2.11 4.81 9.00
N THR A 40 1.64 5.20 10.18
CA THR A 40 1.61 6.58 10.63
C THR A 40 2.33 6.76 11.95
N PHE A 41 3.26 7.69 12.02
CA PHE A 41 4.02 7.94 13.23
C PHE A 41 4.53 9.38 13.27
N LEU A 42 4.89 9.84 14.47
CA LEU A 42 5.52 11.14 14.65
C LEU A 42 7.03 11.01 14.42
N HIS A 43 7.58 11.86 13.56
CA HIS A 43 9.01 12.02 13.33
C HIS A 43 9.31 13.51 13.17
N ASP A 44 10.28 14.02 13.93
CA ASP A 44 10.66 15.45 13.94
C ASP A 44 9.46 16.41 14.04
N ASP A 45 8.55 16.13 14.99
CA ASP A 45 7.30 16.86 15.24
C ASP A 45 6.33 16.93 14.05
N LYS A 46 6.53 16.08 13.04
CA LYS A 46 5.65 15.92 11.87
C LYS A 46 5.04 14.54 11.83
N MET A 47 3.81 14.48 11.33
CA MET A 47 3.12 13.20 11.09
C MET A 47 3.62 12.63 9.77
N GLU A 48 4.34 11.52 9.83
CA GLU A 48 4.80 10.78 8.65
C GLU A 48 3.79 9.71 8.26
N LYS A 49 3.50 9.57 6.95
CA LYS A 49 2.57 8.58 6.40
C LYS A 49 3.26 7.77 5.31
N ILE A 50 3.59 6.50 5.59
CA ILE A 50 4.25 5.60 4.63
C ILE A 50 3.23 4.58 4.13
N LEU A 51 3.07 4.47 2.80
CA LEU A 51 2.23 3.44 2.18
C LEU A 51 2.91 2.08 2.30
N LEU A 52 2.27 1.12 2.98
CA LEU A 52 2.79 -0.24 3.15
C LEU A 52 2.20 -1.21 2.11
N ALA A 53 0.91 -1.08 1.84
CA ALA A 53 0.21 -1.93 0.90
C ALA A 53 -0.97 -1.18 0.28
N MET A 54 -1.32 -1.56 -0.93
CA MET A 54 -2.53 -1.11 -1.62
C MET A 54 -3.08 -2.30 -2.39
N ALA A 55 -4.37 -2.57 -2.24
CA ALA A 55 -5.04 -3.64 -2.95
C ALA A 55 -6.42 -3.17 -3.41
N PRO A 56 -6.91 -3.66 -4.56
CA PRO A 56 -8.29 -3.42 -4.95
C PRO A 56 -9.23 -4.09 -3.95
N LEU A 57 -10.34 -3.42 -3.65
CA LEU A 57 -11.51 -4.03 -3.04
C LEU A 57 -12.08 -5.00 -4.07
N VAL A 58 -12.06 -6.28 -3.71
CA VAL A 58 -12.65 -7.34 -4.53
C VAL A 58 -14.16 -7.12 -4.58
N ASP A 59 -14.67 -6.83 -5.76
CA ASP A 59 -16.08 -7.02 -6.11
C ASP A 59 -16.24 -8.44 -6.68
N ASP A 60 -17.31 -9.14 -6.31
CA ASP A 60 -17.50 -10.58 -6.61
C ASP A 60 -17.53 -10.88 -8.14
N ASP A 61 -17.66 -9.84 -8.96
CA ASP A 61 -17.71 -9.92 -10.43
C ASP A 61 -16.33 -9.97 -11.12
N ILE A 62 -15.22 -9.69 -10.42
CA ILE A 62 -13.86 -9.71 -11.00
C ILE A 62 -13.17 -11.03 -10.62
N VAL A 63 -12.85 -11.84 -11.64
CA VAL A 63 -12.38 -13.22 -11.45
C VAL A 63 -10.84 -13.33 -11.43
N ASP A 64 -10.11 -12.34 -11.98
CA ASP A 64 -8.64 -12.35 -12.05
C ASP A 64 -8.03 -11.08 -11.42
N HIS A 65 -7.46 -11.26 -10.21
CA HIS A 65 -6.78 -10.20 -9.45
C HIS A 65 -5.25 -10.35 -9.47
N SER A 66 -4.71 -11.06 -10.46
CA SER A 66 -3.26 -11.20 -10.59
C SER A 66 -2.61 -9.86 -10.96
N ALA A 67 -1.36 -9.66 -10.53
CA ALA A 67 -0.60 -8.45 -10.87
C ALA A 67 -0.54 -8.18 -12.40
N PRO A 68 -0.41 -9.18 -13.29
CA PRO A 68 -0.50 -8.96 -14.73
C PRO A 68 -1.86 -8.42 -15.22
N ALA A 69 -2.97 -8.94 -14.69
CA ALA A 69 -4.31 -8.47 -15.04
C ALA A 69 -4.51 -7.00 -14.65
N HIS A 70 -4.01 -6.62 -13.47
CA HIS A 70 -4.03 -5.23 -13.00
C HIS A 70 -3.22 -4.29 -13.90
N VAL A 71 -2.01 -4.69 -14.31
CA VAL A 71 -1.18 -3.89 -15.24
C VAL A 71 -1.86 -3.68 -16.58
N ALA A 72 -2.60 -4.68 -17.09
CA ALA A 72 -3.31 -4.58 -18.37
C ALA A 72 -4.53 -3.65 -18.32
N PHE A 73 -5.09 -3.40 -17.13
CA PHE A 73 -6.26 -2.53 -16.93
C PHE A 73 -5.91 -1.03 -16.92
N LEU A 74 -4.71 -0.67 -16.47
CA LEU A 74 -4.23 0.71 -16.36
C LEU A 74 -4.08 1.39 -17.73
#